data_AF-A0A1S8WSV3-F1
#
_entry.id   AF-A0A1S8WSV3-F1
#
_cell.length_a   1.000
_cell.length_b   1.000
_cell.length_c   1.000
_cell.angle_alpha   90.00
_cell.angle_beta   90.00
_cell.angle_gamma   90.00
#
_symmetry.space_group_name_H-M   'P 1'
#
loop_
_entity.id
_entity.type
_entity.pdbx_description
1 polymer ?
#
loop_
_entity_poly.entity_id
_entity_poly.type
_entity_poly.pdbx_seq_one_letter_code
_entity_poly.pdbx_strand_id
1 'polypeptide(L)' 'MNPSNNSTFPYPSVPATEDMNKYAHLLQVIEEMGRDIKPTYANNKNAAERLKKNIHTARILVRECVSELERVLVG' A
#
# COMPACT_ATOMS: atom_id res chain seq x y z
N MET A 1 -0.78 -24.87 -1.95
CA MET A 1 -0.93 -24.15 -3.24
C MET A 1 -1.09 -22.67 -2.95
N ASN A 2 -0.11 -21.84 -3.31
CA ASN A 2 -0.26 -20.38 -3.23
C ASN A 2 -0.28 -19.84 -4.67
N PRO A 3 -1.35 -19.17 -5.14
CA PRO A 3 -1.36 -18.61 -6.47
C PRO A 3 -0.60 -17.27 -6.47
N SER A 4 0.65 -17.34 -6.92
CA SER A 4 1.42 -16.17 -7.35
C SER A 4 0.68 -15.46 -8.48
N ASN A 5 0.29 -14.21 -8.28
CA ASN A 5 -0.01 -13.32 -9.40
C ASN A 5 0.58 -11.95 -9.10
N ASN A 6 1.90 -11.85 -9.27
CA ASN A 6 2.65 -10.62 -9.10
C ASN A 6 2.74 -9.94 -10.47
N SER A 7 2.00 -8.84 -10.66
CA SER A 7 2.10 -8.00 -11.84
C SER A 7 3.42 -7.22 -11.75
N THR A 8 4.45 -7.73 -12.40
CA THR A 8 5.83 -7.23 -12.36
C THR A 8 5.94 -5.80 -12.88
N PHE A 9 6.12 -4.84 -11.97
CA PHE A 9 6.85 -3.60 -12.24
C PHE A 9 8.27 -3.75 -11.69
N PRO A 10 9.32 -3.26 -12.38
CA PRO A 10 10.70 -3.53 -12.04
C PRO A 10 11.17 -2.58 -10.93
N TYR A 11 10.69 -2.78 -9.71
CA TYR A 11 11.40 -2.26 -8.53
C TYR A 11 12.50 -3.26 -8.16
N PRO A 12 13.76 -2.82 -8.00
CA PRO A 12 14.84 -3.71 -7.61
C PRO A 12 14.46 -4.37 -6.28
N SER A 13 14.45 -5.71 -6.27
CA SER A 13 14.18 -6.54 -5.11
C SER A 13 15.32 -6.38 -4.10
N VAL A 14 15.25 -5.32 -3.30
CA VAL A 14 16.12 -5.13 -2.14
C VAL A 14 15.71 -6.14 -1.06
N PRO A 15 16.65 -6.81 -0.38
CA PRO A 15 16.32 -7.68 0.74
C PRO A 15 15.63 -6.84 1.82
N ALA A 16 14.34 -7.11 2.02
CA ALA A 16 13.48 -6.31 2.88
C ALA A 16 13.85 -6.52 4.34
N THR A 17 14.39 -5.49 4.97
CA THR A 17 14.24 -5.31 6.42
C THR A 17 12.76 -5.07 6.74
N GLU A 18 12.27 -5.47 7.92
CA GLU A 18 10.86 -5.30 8.29
C GLU A 18 10.35 -3.85 8.15
N ASP A 19 11.24 -2.87 8.26
CA ASP A 19 10.91 -1.44 8.11
C ASP A 19 10.83 -1.01 6.63
N MET A 20 11.68 -1.55 5.75
CA MET A 20 11.54 -1.38 4.29
C MET A 20 10.20 -1.96 3.79
N ASN A 21 9.69 -3.00 4.44
CA ASN A 21 8.41 -3.60 4.10
C ASN A 21 7.23 -2.64 4.33
N LYS A 22 7.25 -1.76 5.34
CA LYS A 22 6.12 -0.84 5.62
C LYS A 22 5.98 0.23 4.54
N TYR A 23 7.10 0.86 4.15
CA TYR A 23 7.10 1.85 3.08
C TYR A 23 6.79 1.22 1.71
N ALA A 24 7.39 0.07 1.39
CA ALA A 24 7.08 -0.66 0.17
C ALA A 24 5.60 -1.07 0.09
N HIS A 25 5.03 -1.51 1.22
CA HIS A 25 3.61 -1.86 1.30
C HIS A 25 2.72 -0.62 1.12
N LEU A 26 3.08 0.54 1.69
CA LEU A 26 2.35 1.79 1.47
C LEU A 26 2.36 2.19 -0.02
N LEU A 27 3.50 2.09 -0.70
CA LEU A 27 3.60 2.36 -2.14
C LEU A 27 2.69 1.43 -2.95
N GLN A 28 2.71 0.12 -2.64
CA GLN A 28 1.82 -0.84 -3.30
C GLN A 28 0.35 -0.47 -3.11
N VAL A 29 -0.08 -0.14 -1.89
CA VAL A 29 -1.47 0.26 -1.62
C VAL A 29 -1.86 1.50 -2.44
N ILE A 30 -0.96 2.47 -2.62
CA ILE A 30 -1.19 3.66 -3.44
C ILE A 30 -1.38 3.30 -4.92
N GLU A 31 -0.54 2.43 -5.47
CA GLU A 31 -0.68 1.96 -6.84
C GLU A 31 -2.03 1.24 -7.06
N GLU A 32 -2.45 0.41 -6.10
CA GLU A 32 -3.73 -0.29 -6.14
C GLU A 32 -4.92 0.67 -6.10
N MET A 33 -4.89 1.70 -5.24
CA MET A 33 -5.91 2.76 -5.24
C MET A 33 -6.02 3.42 -6.62
N GLY A 34 -4.89 3.74 -7.26
CA GLY A 34 -4.86 4.35 -8.59
C GLY A 34 -5.60 3.54 -9.65
N ARG A 35 -5.54 2.20 -9.58
CA ARG A 35 -6.27 1.29 -10.49
C ARG A 35 -7.78 1.30 -10.26
N ASP A 36 -8.22 1.52 -9.01
CA ASP A 36 -9.64 1.49 -8.64
C ASP A 36 -10.37 2.83 -8.86
N ILE A 37 -9.67 3.96 -8.97
CA ILE A 37 -10.28 5.29 -9.14
C ILE A 37 -11.25 5.34 -10.35
N LYS A 38 -10.77 5.02 -11.56
CA LYS A 38 -11.60 5.06 -12.77
C LYS A 38 -12.84 4.15 -12.68
N PRO A 39 -12.72 2.86 -12.32
CA PRO A 39 -13.88 1.99 -12.23
C PRO A 39 -14.85 2.40 -11.12
N THR A 40 -14.40 3.02 -10.02
CA THR A 40 -15.30 3.59 -9.00
C THR A 40 -16.22 4.67 -9.59
N TYR A 41 -15.68 5.57 -10.43
CA TYR A 41 -16.51 6.58 -11.11
C TYR A 41 -17.47 5.98 -12.15
N ALA A 42 -17.16 4.79 -12.68
CA ALA A 42 -18.06 4.02 -13.54
C ALA A 42 -19.12 3.20 -12.75
N ASN A 43 -19.38 3.55 -11.49
CA ASN A 43 -20.34 2.90 -10.60
C ASN A 43 -20.03 1.42 -10.28
N ASN A 44 -18.75 1.02 -10.37
CA ASN A 44 -18.33 -0.32 -9.97
C ASN A 44 -18.24 -0.43 -8.44
N LYS A 45 -19.24 -1.06 -7.83
CA LYS A 45 -19.34 -1.24 -6.37
C LYS A 45 -18.13 -1.97 -5.76
N ASN A 46 -17.58 -2.96 -6.47
CA ASN A 46 -16.42 -3.71 -5.97
C ASN A 46 -15.17 -2.84 -5.94
N ALA A 47 -14.96 -2.02 -6.98
CA ALA A 47 -13.84 -1.07 -7.00
C ALA A 47 -13.97 -0.01 -5.89
N ALA A 48 -15.18 0.50 -5.67
CA ALA A 48 -15.46 1.44 -4.58
C ALA A 48 -15.12 0.86 -3.19
N GLU A 49 -15.51 -0.39 -2.93
CA GLU A 49 -15.20 -1.06 -1.66
C GLU A 49 -13.71 -1.35 -1.49
N ARG A 50 -13.01 -1.77 -2.56
CA ARG A 50 -11.54 -1.93 -2.53
C ARG A 50 -10.84 -0.60 -2.27
N LEU A 51 -11.23 0.46 -2.98
CA LEU A 51 -10.68 1.79 -2.80
C LEU A 51 -10.85 2.28 -1.36
N LYS A 52 -12.04 2.11 -0.78
CA LYS A 52 -12.31 2.45 0.63
C LYS A 52 -11.41 1.67 1.60
N LYS A 53 -11.22 0.37 1.38
CA LYS A 53 -10.34 -0.47 2.20
C LYS A 53 -8.88 -0.02 2.09
N ASN A 54 -8.39 0.21 0.88
CA ASN A 54 -7.02 0.65 0.64
C ASN A 54 -6.74 2.03 1.23
N ILE A 55 -7.69 2.97 1.18
CA ILE A 55 -7.59 4.26 1.87
C ILE A 55 -7.43 4.06 3.39
N HIS A 56 -8.20 3.14 3.98
CA HIS A 56 -8.09 2.85 5.42
C HIS A 56 -6.73 2.24 5.78
N THR A 57 -6.27 1.25 5.01
CA THR A 57 -4.95 0.61 5.20
C THR A 57 -3.81 1.60 5.07
N ALA A 58 -3.81 2.44 4.02
CA ALA A 58 -2.79 3.47 3.82
C ALA A 58 -2.72 4.44 5.02
N ARG A 59 -3.87 4.82 5.60
CA ARG A 59 -3.89 5.69 6.79
C ARG A 59 -3.25 5.05 8.01
N ILE A 60 -3.41 3.75 8.21
CA ILE A 60 -2.77 3.03 9.32
C ILE A 60 -1.26 3.00 9.08
N LEU A 61 -0.83 2.56 7.90
CA LEU A 61 0.59 2.47 7.53
C LEU A 61 1.32 3.81 7.68
N VAL A 62 0.69 4.91 7.22
CA VAL A 62 1.27 6.25 7.37
C VAL A 62 1.47 6.62 8.85
N ARG A 63 0.50 6.32 9.72
CA ARG A 63 0.64 6.59 11.15
C ARG A 63 1.77 5.77 11.78
N GLU A 64 1.94 4.51 11.37
CA GLU A 64 3.02 3.66 11.83
C GLU A 64 4.38 4.19 11.37
N CYS A 65 4.52 4.54 10.09
CA CYS A 65 5.74 5.14 9.55
C CYS A 65 6.11 6.46 10.24
N VAL A 66 5.12 7.32 10.53
CA VAL A 66 5.36 8.59 11.24
C VAL A 66 5.79 8.34 12.69
N SER A 67 5.09 7.46 13.41
CA SER A 67 5.43 7.08 14.80
C SER A 67 6.84 6.48 14.91
N GLU A 68 7.24 5.68 13.92
CA GLU A 68 8.60 5.13 13.82
C GLU A 68 9.63 6.24 13.61
N LEU A 69 9.37 7.17 12.67
CA LEU A 69 10.26 8.30 12.41
C LEU A 69 10.41 9.21 13.64
N GLU A 70 9.32 9.49 14.36
CA GLU A 70 9.35 10.27 15.60
C GLU A 70 10.22 9.59 16.67
N ARG A 71 10.16 8.26 16.80
CA ARG A 71 11.03 7.51 17.71
C ARG A 71 12.50 7.59 17.34
N VAL A 72 12.82 7.53 16.04
CA VAL A 72 14.21 7.62 15.56
C VAL A 72 14.77 9.04 15.70
N LEU A 73 13.95 10.08 15.51
CA LEU A 73 14.40 11.48 15.56
C LEU A 73 14.47 12.06 16.98
N VAL A 74 13.70 11.53 17.93
CA VAL A 74 13.65 12.03 19.33
C VAL A 74 14.45 11.13 20.28
N GLY A 75 14.91 9.96 19.82
CA GLY A 75 15.74 9.01 20.57
C GLY A 75 17.23 9.32 20.52
#